data_AF-A0A920ECK5-F1
#
_entry.id   AF-A0A920ECK5-F1
#
_cell.length_a   1.000
_cell.length_b   1.000
_cell.length_c   1.000
_cell.angle_alpha   90.00
_cell.angle_beta   90.00
_cell.angle_gamma   90.00
#
_symmetry.space_group_name_H-M   'P 1'
#
loop_
_entity.id
_entity.type
_entity.pdbx_description
1 polymer ?
#
loop_
_entity_poly.entity_id
_entity_poly.type
_entity_poly.pdbx_seq_one_letter_code
_entity_poly.pdbx_strand_id
1 'polypeptide(L)' 'MSQGLVLAIETSCDETAAAVVADGKHVLSSVVSSQVDIHARYGGVVPEVASRAHVDLITPVLHKP' A
#
# COMPACT_ATOMS: atom_id res chain seq x y z
N MET A 1 -25.89 -7.13 13.39
CA MET A 1 -25.24 -6.00 12.70
C MET A 1 -24.37 -6.60 11.61
N SER A 2 -24.46 -6.12 10.37
CA SER A 2 -23.60 -6.60 9.28
C SER A 2 -22.15 -6.32 9.64
N GLN A 3 -21.28 -7.33 9.55
CA GLN A 3 -19.84 -7.10 9.69
C GLN A 3 -19.40 -6.14 8.60
N GLY A 4 -18.84 -4.99 8.98
CA GLY A 4 -18.41 -3.97 8.04
C GLY A 4 -17.02 -4.32 7.52
N LEU A 5 -16.89 -4.47 6.20
CA LEU A 5 -15.59 -4.63 5.55
C LEU A 5 -15.10 -3.28 5.03
N VAL A 6 -13.84 -2.96 5.34
CA VAL A 6 -13.14 -1.75 4.89
C VAL A 6 -11.95 -2.19 4.03
N LEU A 7 -11.87 -1.66 2.81
CA LEU A 7 -10.66 -1.70 2.00
C LEU A 7 -9.83 -0.45 2.32
N ALA A 8 -8.67 -0.64 2.95
CA ALA A 8 -7.71 0.42 3.22
C ALA A 8 -6.65 0.46 2.11
N ILE A 9 -6.28 1.66 1.69
CA ILE A 9 -5.21 1.92 0.72
C ILE A 9 -4.24 2.91 1.38
N GLU A 10 -2.94 2.63 1.28
CA GLU A 10 -1.87 3.47 1.83
C GLU A 10 -0.87 3.80 0.72
N THR A 11 -0.65 5.10 0.49
CA THR A 11 0.19 5.68 -0.59
C THR A 11 0.78 7.05 -0.17
N SER A 12 1.04 7.27 1.12
CA SER A 12 1.47 8.58 1.63
C SER A 12 2.96 8.89 1.42
N CYS A 13 3.83 7.88 1.40
CA CYS A 13 5.28 8.04 1.31
C CYS A 13 5.90 7.15 0.23
N ASP A 14 6.52 6.02 0.60
CA ASP A 14 7.24 5.14 -0.32
C ASP A 14 6.75 3.68 -0.28
N GLU A 15 5.69 3.41 0.45
CA GLU A 15 4.93 2.17 0.39
C GLU A 15 3.64 2.32 -0.42
N THR A 16 3.33 1.30 -1.22
CA THR A 16 2.00 1.08 -1.77
C THR A 16 1.42 -0.14 -1.07
N ALA A 17 0.30 0.03 -0.37
CA ALA A 17 -0.32 -1.07 0.37
C ALA A 17 -1.84 -1.09 0.26
N ALA A 18 -2.39 -2.29 0.41
CA ALA A 18 -3.83 -2.54 0.51
C ALA A 18 -4.12 -3.52 1.65
N ALA A 19 -5.22 -3.31 2.37
CA ALA A 19 -5.67 -4.21 3.43
C ALA A 19 -7.19 -4.31 3.49
N VAL A 20 -7.69 -5.47 3.87
CA VAL A 20 -9.12 -5.68 4.17
C VAL A 20 -9.27 -5.79 5.68
N VAL A 21 -10.10 -4.93 6.27
CA VAL A 21 -10.34 -4.88 7.72
C VAL A 21 -11.82 -5.12 8.03
N ALA A 22 -12.12 -6.08 8.89
CA ALA A 22 -13.45 -6.34 9.41
C ALA A 22 -13.67 -5.60 10.74
N ASP A 23 -14.81 -4.92 10.84
CA ASP A 23 -15.31 -4.22 12.03
C ASP A 23 -14.30 -3.22 12.63
N GLY A 24 -13.41 -2.68 11.79
CA GLY A 24 -12.35 -1.74 12.16
C GLY A 24 -11.27 -2.31 13.10
N LYS A 25 -11.27 -3.62 13.36
CA LYS A 25 -10.41 -4.25 14.38
C LYS A 25 -9.66 -5.47 13.88
N HIS A 26 -10.20 -6.18 12.90
CA HIS A 26 -9.66 -7.45 12.45
C HIS A 26 -9.10 -7.31 11.03
N VAL A 27 -7.78 -7.43 10.88
CA VAL A 27 -7.15 -7.43 9.55
C VAL A 27 -7.32 -8.82 8.94
N LEU A 28 -7.99 -8.90 7.80
CA LEU A 28 -8.25 -10.15 7.05
C LEU A 28 -7.20 -10.41 5.98
N SER A 29 -6.69 -9.34 5.34
CA SER A 29 -5.57 -9.39 4.39
C SER A 29 -4.79 -8.08 4.48
N SER A 30 -3.48 -8.13 4.26
CA SER A 30 -2.59 -6.98 4.26
C SER A 30 -1.40 -7.24 3.35
N VAL A 31 -1.27 -6.39 2.34
CA VAL A 31 -0.23 -6.49 1.32
C VAL A 31 0.49 -5.16 1.25
N VAL A 32 1.82 -5.19 1.35
CA VAL A 32 2.69 -4.02 1.30
C VAL A 32 3.73 -4.22 0.20
N SER A 33 3.98 -3.18 -0.60
CA SER A 33 5.09 -3.10 -1.53
C SER A 33 5.93 -1.87 -1.20
N SER A 34 7.18 -2.08 -0.79
CA SER A 34 8.10 -1.01 -0.41
C SER A 34 8.97 -0.59 -1.60
N GLN A 35 9.31 0.70 -1.66
CA GLN A 35 10.18 1.29 -2.67
C GLN A 35 11.57 1.65 -2.11
N VAL A 36 11.94 1.18 -0.91
CA VAL A 36 13.22 1.51 -0.25
C VAL A 36 14.42 1.29 -1.17
N ASP A 37 14.46 0.18 -1.91
CA ASP A 37 15.57 -0.12 -2.82
C ASP A 37 15.68 0.89 -3.99
N ILE A 38 14.55 1.41 -4.45
CA ILE A 38 14.48 2.43 -5.50
C ILE A 38 15.02 3.76 -4.96
N HIS A 39 14.71 4.10 -3.71
CA HIS A 39 15.10 5.36 -3.07
C HIS A 39 16.52 5.32 -2.48
N ALA A 40 17.05 4.14 -2.18
CA ALA A 40 18.38 3.95 -1.58
C ALA A 40 19.50 4.59 -2.41
N ARG A 41 19.42 4.54 -3.74
CA ARG A 41 20.40 5.16 -4.66
C ARG A 41 20.41 6.70 -4.62
N TYR A 42 19.36 7.32 -4.07
CA TYR A 42 19.22 8.77 -3.97
C TYR A 42 19.48 9.29 -2.55
N GLY A 43 19.67 8.40 -1.57
CA GLY A 43 19.90 8.77 -0.17
C GLY A 43 18.65 9.29 0.55
N GLY A 44 17.45 9.08 -0.02
CA GLY A 44 16.18 9.52 0.53
C GLY A 44 15.04 9.37 -0.48
N VAL A 45 13.81 9.56 0.00
CA VAL A 45 12.61 9.46 -0.84
C VAL A 45 12.58 10.58 -1.88
N VAL A 46 12.47 10.22 -3.15
CA VAL A 46 12.26 11.15 -4.26
C VAL A 46 10.76 11.22 -4.56
N PRO A 47 10.05 12.33 -4.27
CA PRO A 47 8.59 12.38 -4.33
C PRO A 47 7.98 11.99 -5.68
N GLU A 48 8.59 12.43 -6.79
CA GLU A 48 8.11 12.09 -8.13
C GLU A 48 8.25 10.58 -8.44
N VAL A 49 9.36 9.97 -8.02
CA VAL A 49 9.57 8.53 -8.20
C VAL A 49 8.56 7.73 -7.37
N ALA A 50 8.26 8.20 -6.16
CA ALA A 50 7.28 7.56 -5.29
C ALA A 50 5.85 7.62 -5.87
N SER A 51 5.43 8.79 -6.33
CA SER A 51 4.15 9.00 -7.01
C SER A 51 3.96 8.04 -8.19
N ARG A 52 4.96 7.91 -9.06
CA ARG A 52 4.90 6.99 -10.22
C ARG A 52 4.83 5.53 -9.79
N ALA A 53 5.62 5.13 -8.80
CA ALA A 53 5.60 3.77 -8.27
C ALA A 53 4.25 3.41 -7.61
N HIS A 54 3.54 4.35 -6.98
CA HIS A 54 2.18 4.11 -6.48
C HIS A 54 1.21 3.76 -7.61
N VAL A 55 1.26 4.48 -8.74
CA VAL A 55 0.42 4.20 -9.91
C VAL A 55 0.70 2.80 -10.48
N ASP A 56 1.96 2.40 -10.55
CA ASP A 56 2.35 1.08 -11.07
C ASP A 56 1.98 -0.07 -10.12
N LEU A 57 2.00 0.18 -8.80
CA LEU A 57 1.83 -0.86 -7.77
C LEU A 57 0.41 -0.99 -7.21
N ILE A 58 -0.48 -0.01 -7.41
CA ILE A 58 -1.82 -0.04 -6.80
C ILE A 58 -2.64 -1.25 -7.25
N THR A 59 -2.63 -1.57 -8.56
CA THR A 59 -3.34 -2.75 -9.08
C THR A 59 -2.71 -4.05 -8.59
N PRO A 60 -1.38 -4.26 -8.64
CA PRO A 60 -0.73 -5.42 -8.06
C PRO A 60 -1.05 -5.69 -6.58
N VAL A 61 -1.07 -4.67 -5.72
CA VAL A 61 -1.35 -4.88 -4.29
C VAL A 61 -2.80 -5.25 -4.01
N LEU A 62 -3.74 -4.80 -4.85
CA LEU A 62 -5.16 -5.15 -4.74
C LEU A 62 -5.50 -6.59 -5.17
N HIS A 63 -4.65 -7.21 -6.01
CA HIS A 63 -4.89 -8.56 -6.54
C HIS A 63 -4.11 -9.66 -5.80
N LYS A 64 -3.26 -9.29 -4.85
CA LYS A 64 -2.53 -10.25 -4.03
C LYS A 64 -3.48 -10.85 -2.96
N PRO A 65 -3.32 -12.14 -2.64
CA PRO A 65 -4.16 -12.84 -1.66
C PRO A 65 -3.99 -12.26 -0.25
#